data_AF-A0A914T464-F1
#
_entry.id   AF-A0A914T464-F1
#
_cell.length_a   1.000
_cell.length_b   1.000
_cell.length_c   1.000
_cell.angle_alpha   90.00
_cell.angle_beta   90.00
_cell.angle_gamma   90.00
#
_symmetry.space_group_name_H-M   'P 1'
#
loop_
_entity.id
_entity.type
_entity.pdbx_description
1 polymer ?
#
loop_
_entity_poly.entity_id
_entity_poly.type
_entity_poly.pdbx_seq_one_letter_code
_entity_poly.pdbx_strand_id
1 'polypeptide(L)'
;MRISCTGCKSNAVLLKNEPNDWSDVFDGDTLIADCQICEEERPVNMQFKCTKCDDVSSALRHVKRNRYMRDCIICGETDTLIVVLDCQHSACLGCFICYMDTCLENWHFVRKPSTGYTIMCAMPECSNFVEDVHHFHLLGIDKYRNYQRISTEKFVNLQDERQYCPYPNCGAAFMVEMFENENTISCPECLRLYCCQCRSTEKCQCNE
;
A
#
# COMPACT_ATOMS: atom_id res chain seq x y z
N MET A 1 -2.02 8.41 18.58
CA MET A 1 -3.23 7.66 18.21
C MET A 1 -4.45 8.44 18.67
N ARG A 2 -5.51 8.47 17.87
CA ARG A 2 -6.81 9.08 18.17
C ARG A 2 -7.89 8.06 17.84
N ILE A 3 -9.01 8.14 18.55
CA ILE A 3 -10.13 7.20 18.43
C ILE A 3 -11.39 8.03 18.22
N SER A 4 -12.24 7.59 17.30
CA SER A 4 -13.47 8.30 16.94
C SER A 4 -14.61 7.31 16.67
N CYS A 5 -15.84 7.70 16.98
CA CYS A 5 -17.02 6.90 16.67
C CYS A 5 -17.18 6.73 15.15
N THR A 6 -17.48 5.51 14.69
CA THR A 6 -17.76 5.24 13.27
C THR A 6 -18.97 6.01 12.73
N GLY A 7 -20.01 6.18 13.56
CA GLY A 7 -21.26 6.86 13.21
C GLY A 7 -21.11 8.38 13.15
N CYS A 8 -20.92 9.02 14.31
CA CYS A 8 -20.92 10.49 14.42
C CYS A 8 -19.54 11.15 14.22
N LYS A 9 -18.46 10.37 14.05
CA LYS A 9 -17.06 10.83 13.93
C LYS A 9 -16.52 11.62 15.13
N SER A 10 -17.28 11.73 16.22
CA SER A 10 -16.83 12.38 17.45
C SER A 10 -15.76 11.55 18.17
N ASN A 11 -14.81 12.24 18.82
CA ASN A 11 -13.82 11.62 19.70
C ASN A 11 -14.35 11.38 21.13
N ALA A 12 -15.61 11.76 21.41
CA ALA A 12 -16.27 11.54 22.69
C ALA A 12 -16.76 10.09 22.78
N VAL A 13 -15.81 9.16 22.87
CA VAL A 13 -16.03 7.72 22.98
C VAL A 13 -15.27 7.16 24.17
N LEU A 14 -15.86 6.19 24.86
CA LEU A 14 -15.22 5.46 25.95
C LEU A 14 -15.01 4.01 25.52
N LEU A 15 -13.75 3.61 25.33
CA LEU A 15 -13.40 2.23 25.02
C LEU A 15 -13.74 1.31 26.20
N LYS A 16 -14.38 0.18 25.91
CA LYS A 16 -14.62 -0.88 26.91
C LYS A 16 -13.39 -1.74 27.18
N ASN A 17 -12.62 -2.00 26.13
CA ASN A 17 -11.38 -2.75 26.18
C ASN A 17 -10.26 -1.94 25.50
N GLU A 18 -9.04 -2.05 26.03
CA GLU A 18 -7.87 -1.45 25.39
C GLU A 18 -7.39 -2.33 24.22
N PRO A 19 -6.86 -1.72 23.14
CA PRO A 19 -6.22 -2.48 22.06
C PRO A 19 -4.98 -3.22 22.59
N ASN A 20 -4.88 -4.51 22.31
CA ASN A 20 -3.77 -5.36 22.72
C ASN A 20 -2.69 -5.46 21.63
N ASP A 21 -3.09 -5.49 20.36
CA ASP A 21 -2.16 -5.60 19.23
C ASP A 21 -2.57 -4.74 18.02
N TRP A 22 -1.87 -4.91 16.90
CA TRP A 22 -2.14 -4.13 15.69
C TRP A 22 -3.41 -4.58 14.96
N SER A 23 -3.91 -5.79 15.16
CA SER A 23 -5.19 -6.23 14.57
C SER A 23 -6.34 -5.44 15.17
N ASP A 24 -6.34 -5.22 16.49
CA ASP A 24 -7.32 -4.37 17.18
C ASP A 24 -7.35 -2.92 16.66
N VAL A 25 -6.23 -2.45 16.10
CA VAL A 25 -6.06 -1.06 15.63
C VAL A 25 -6.46 -0.89 14.17
N PHE A 26 -6.16 -1.87 13.32
CA PHE A 26 -6.40 -1.78 11.87
C PHE A 26 -7.71 -2.44 11.43
N ASP A 27 -8.24 -3.40 12.19
CA ASP A 27 -9.50 -4.05 11.90
C ASP A 27 -10.64 -3.26 12.56
N GLY A 28 -11.23 -2.33 11.80
CA GLY A 28 -12.12 -1.27 12.29
C GLY A 28 -13.41 -1.68 13.01
N ASP A 29 -13.74 -2.97 13.05
CA ASP A 29 -14.93 -3.50 13.73
C ASP A 29 -14.60 -4.31 15.01
N THR A 30 -13.32 -4.47 15.35
CA THR A 30 -12.91 -5.27 16.52
C THR A 30 -13.16 -4.56 17.84
N LEU A 31 -13.03 -3.23 17.87
CA LEU A 31 -13.19 -2.43 19.09
C LEU A 31 -14.51 -1.67 19.12
N ILE A 32 -15.28 -1.91 20.17
CA ILE A 32 -16.54 -1.25 20.47
C ILE A 32 -16.32 -0.25 21.62
N ALA A 33 -16.91 0.93 21.48
CA ALA A 33 -16.90 1.97 22.50
C ALA A 33 -18.31 2.51 22.75
N ASP A 34 -18.54 2.98 23.98
CA ASP A 34 -19.73 3.74 24.32
C ASP A 34 -19.59 5.16 23.79
N CYS A 35 -20.37 5.50 22.76
CA CYS A 35 -20.33 6.83 22.18
C CYS A 35 -21.24 7.79 22.95
N GLN A 36 -20.65 8.87 23.48
CA GLN A 36 -21.37 9.85 24.28
C GLN A 36 -22.33 10.74 23.46
N ILE A 37 -22.18 10.75 22.12
CA ILE A 37 -23.04 11.53 21.22
C ILE A 37 -24.16 10.67 20.63
N CYS A 38 -23.88 9.40 20.35
CA CYS A 38 -24.90 8.46 19.85
C CYS A 38 -25.69 7.79 20.96
N GLU A 39 -25.20 7.88 22.21
CA GLU A 39 -25.78 7.24 23.39
C GLU A 39 -25.92 5.71 23.25
N GLU A 40 -25.04 5.09 22.48
CA GLU A 40 -25.04 3.65 22.23
C GLU A 40 -23.63 3.12 21.93
N GLU A 41 -23.51 1.80 22.00
CA GLU A 41 -22.29 1.07 21.65
C GLU A 41 -22.07 1.09 20.14
N ARG A 42 -20.89 1.55 19.72
CA ARG A 42 -20.53 1.56 18.30
C ARG A 42 -19.07 1.14 18.09
N PRO A 43 -18.77 0.56 16.92
CA PRO A 43 -17.39 0.39 16.48
C PRO A 43 -16.67 1.73 16.41
N VAL A 44 -15.35 1.72 16.61
CA VAL A 44 -14.51 2.92 16.55
C VAL A 44 -13.51 2.87 15.42
N ASN A 45 -13.24 4.04 14.84
CA ASN A 45 -12.10 4.24 13.95
C ASN A 45 -10.90 4.71 14.74
N MET A 46 -9.76 4.05 14.53
CA MET A 46 -8.46 4.50 15.02
C MET A 46 -7.68 5.21 13.92
N GLN A 47 -7.02 6.30 14.28
CA GLN A 47 -6.16 7.05 13.37
C GLN A 47 -4.88 7.52 14.06
N PHE A 48 -3.81 7.63 13.30
CA PHE A 48 -2.54 8.15 13.78
C PHE A 48 -2.32 9.55 13.25
N LYS A 49 -1.68 10.38 14.07
CA LYS A 49 -1.30 11.74 13.73
C LYS A 49 0.18 11.96 14.01
N CYS A 50 0.82 12.73 13.16
CA CYS A 50 2.19 13.17 13.36
C CYS A 50 2.26 14.10 14.58
N THR A 51 3.19 13.83 15.50
CA THR A 51 3.36 14.68 16.70
C THR A 51 3.92 16.07 16.41
N LYS A 52 4.46 16.29 15.20
CA LYS A 52 5.06 17.57 14.78
C LYS A 52 4.08 18.48 14.06
N CYS A 53 3.29 17.95 13.11
CA CYS A 53 2.35 18.75 12.31
C CYS A 53 0.87 18.48 12.59
N ASP A 54 0.53 17.49 13.45
CA ASP A 54 -0.83 17.07 13.79
C ASP A 54 -1.68 16.52 12.61
N ASP A 55 -1.07 16.35 11.43
CA ASP A 55 -1.70 15.72 10.27
C ASP A 55 -1.86 14.21 10.47
N VAL A 56 -2.90 13.66 9.84
CA VAL A 56 -3.12 12.21 9.79
C VAL A 56 -1.94 11.53 9.08
N SER A 57 -1.48 10.40 9.59
CA SER A 57 -0.30 9.69 9.07
C SER A 57 -0.46 8.18 9.19
N SER A 58 0.18 7.44 8.30
CA SER A 58 0.22 5.97 8.36
C SER A 58 1.12 5.49 9.50
N ALA A 59 0.68 4.47 10.23
CA ALA A 59 1.47 3.84 11.27
C ALA A 59 2.32 2.70 10.68
N LEU A 60 3.65 2.82 10.79
CA LEU A 60 4.58 1.82 10.30
C LEU A 60 4.72 0.67 11.31
N ARG A 61 3.78 -0.28 11.29
CA ARG A 61 3.64 -1.34 12.31
C ARG A 61 4.86 -2.25 12.49
N HIS A 62 5.67 -2.43 11.45
CA HIS A 62 6.87 -3.26 11.54
C HIS A 62 8.05 -2.52 12.17
N VAL A 63 8.00 -1.18 12.28
CA VAL A 63 9.04 -0.37 12.92
C VAL A 63 8.81 -0.35 14.43
N LYS A 64 9.75 -0.90 15.20
CA LYS A 64 9.64 -1.07 16.65
C LYS A 64 10.90 -0.55 17.35
N ARG A 65 10.73 -0.12 18.61
CA ARG A 65 11.88 0.10 19.50
C ARG A 65 12.50 -1.24 19.89
N ASN A 66 13.81 -1.34 19.84
CA ASN A 66 14.56 -2.55 20.16
C ASN A 66 14.73 -2.73 21.68
N ARG A 67 13.64 -3.04 22.37
CA ARG A 67 13.63 -3.20 23.84
C ARG A 67 14.49 -4.38 24.33
N TYR A 68 14.72 -5.35 23.47
CA TYR A 68 15.43 -6.59 23.79
C TYR A 68 16.86 -6.61 23.26
N MET A 69 17.38 -5.49 22.73
CA MET A 69 18.73 -5.38 22.16
C MET A 69 19.05 -6.52 21.18
N ARG A 70 18.12 -6.84 20.28
CA ARG A 70 18.33 -7.85 19.24
C ARG A 70 19.31 -7.33 18.21
N ASP A 71 20.19 -8.21 17.76
CA ASP A 71 21.16 -7.92 16.70
C ASP A 71 20.46 -7.84 15.33
N CYS A 72 20.99 -6.99 14.46
CA CYS A 72 20.55 -6.89 13.08
C CYS A 72 21.03 -8.10 12.27
N ILE A 73 20.12 -8.78 11.57
CA ILE A 73 20.48 -9.91 10.68
C ILE A 73 21.33 -9.53 9.47
N ILE A 74 21.48 -8.24 9.17
CA ILE A 74 22.25 -7.74 8.01
C ILE A 74 23.66 -7.31 8.44
N CYS A 75 23.78 -6.43 9.44
CA CYS A 75 25.09 -5.90 9.87
C CYS A 75 25.66 -6.55 11.14
N GLY A 76 24.86 -7.31 11.90
CA GLY A 76 25.27 -7.89 13.18
C GLY A 76 25.25 -6.92 14.37
N GLU A 77 24.98 -5.63 14.14
CA GLU A 77 24.98 -4.61 15.19
C GLU A 77 23.61 -4.42 15.84
N THR A 78 23.59 -3.83 17.04
CA THR A 78 22.35 -3.41 17.72
C THR A 78 22.02 -1.95 17.43
N ASP A 79 20.73 -1.66 17.24
CA ASP A 79 20.22 -0.30 17.10
C ASP A 79 18.93 -0.14 17.91
N THR A 80 18.61 1.09 18.28
CA THR A 80 17.40 1.51 19.00
C THR A 80 16.11 1.27 18.22
N LEU A 81 16.16 1.38 16.89
CA LEU A 81 15.03 1.16 16.00
C LEU A 81 15.30 -0.04 15.09
N ILE A 82 14.39 -1.00 15.14
CA ILE A 82 14.43 -2.21 14.34
C ILE A 82 13.14 -2.38 13.54
N VAL A 83 13.26 -3.06 12.42
CA VAL A 83 12.14 -3.55 11.63
C VAL A 83 12.00 -5.04 11.93
N VAL A 84 10.80 -5.42 12.35
CA VAL A 84 10.40 -6.81 12.61
C VAL A 84 9.07 -7.02 11.91
N LEU A 85 9.11 -7.85 10.87
CA LEU A 85 7.92 -8.36 10.18
C LEU A 85 7.21 -9.39 11.09
N ASP A 86 6.29 -10.17 10.55
CA ASP A 86 5.63 -11.26 11.29
C ASP A 86 6.52 -12.52 11.41
N CYS A 87 7.79 -12.29 11.72
CA CYS A 87 8.82 -13.30 11.93
C CYS A 87 9.70 -12.92 13.14
N GLN A 88 10.68 -13.77 13.46
CA GLN A 88 11.61 -13.51 14.57
C GLN A 88 12.85 -12.69 14.16
N HIS A 89 13.06 -12.45 12.86
CA HIS A 89 14.21 -11.73 12.35
C HIS A 89 14.07 -10.21 12.55
N SER A 90 15.14 -9.60 13.06
CA SER A 90 15.25 -8.15 13.25
C SER A 90 16.31 -7.56 12.34
N ALA A 91 15.97 -6.49 11.62
CA ALA A 91 16.94 -5.64 10.93
C ALA A 91 16.94 -4.26 11.57
N CYS A 92 18.09 -3.61 11.75
CA CYS A 92 18.08 -2.20 12.13
C CYS A 92 17.43 -1.37 11.01
N LEU A 93 16.83 -0.24 11.37
CA LEU A 93 16.09 0.59 10.42
C LEU A 93 16.96 1.00 9.22
N GLY A 94 18.21 1.37 9.46
CA GLY A 94 19.15 1.77 8.40
C GLY A 94 19.41 0.64 7.39
N CYS A 95 19.77 -0.56 7.87
CA CYS A 95 20.00 -1.70 6.98
C CYS A 95 18.73 -2.12 6.24
N PHE A 96 17.55 -2.03 6.87
CA PHE A 96 16.30 -2.34 6.20
C PHE A 96 15.98 -1.33 5.08
N ILE A 97 16.29 -0.05 5.26
CA ILE A 97 16.17 0.96 4.20
C ILE A 97 17.12 0.66 3.03
N CYS A 98 18.38 0.33 3.30
CA CYS A 98 19.32 -0.07 2.25
C CYS A 98 18.86 -1.35 1.52
N TYR A 99 18.30 -2.32 2.24
CA TYR A 99 17.73 -3.52 1.65
C TYR A 99 16.53 -3.20 0.74
N MET A 100 15.58 -2.38 1.21
CA MET A 100 14.46 -1.89 0.39
C MET A 100 14.95 -1.20 -0.88
N ASP A 101 16.03 -0.43 -0.78
CA ASP A 101 16.60 0.31 -1.90
C ASP A 101 17.18 -0.61 -2.97
N THR A 102 18.02 -1.57 -2.56
CA THR A 102 18.54 -2.63 -3.44
C THR A 102 17.41 -3.44 -4.09
N CYS A 103 16.33 -3.72 -3.34
CA CYS A 103 15.14 -4.37 -3.90
C CYS A 103 14.42 -3.52 -4.95
N LEU A 104 14.39 -2.20 -4.78
CA LEU A 104 13.77 -1.29 -5.75
C LEU A 104 14.61 -1.18 -7.03
N GLU A 105 15.93 -1.04 -6.90
CA GLU A 105 16.87 -0.96 -8.02
C GLU A 105 16.85 -2.22 -8.88
N ASN A 106 16.83 -3.40 -8.25
CA ASN A 106 16.84 -4.69 -8.94
C ASN A 106 15.43 -5.27 -9.18
N TRP A 107 14.39 -4.54 -8.78
CA TRP A 107 13.00 -5.00 -8.79
C TRP A 107 12.78 -6.39 -8.17
N HIS A 108 13.34 -6.63 -6.98
CA HIS A 108 13.10 -7.85 -6.20
C HIS A 108 11.80 -7.80 -5.38
N PHE A 109 10.73 -7.26 -5.97
CA PHE A 109 9.41 -7.19 -5.37
C PHE A 109 8.57 -8.41 -5.78
N VAL A 110 7.83 -8.95 -4.83
CA VAL A 110 6.85 -10.02 -5.04
C VAL A 110 5.43 -9.47 -4.98
N ARG A 111 4.50 -10.06 -5.73
CA ARG A 111 3.09 -9.69 -5.66
C ARG A 111 2.38 -10.52 -4.59
N LYS A 112 1.66 -9.86 -3.69
CA LYS A 112 0.77 -10.47 -2.70
C LYS A 112 -0.67 -9.95 -2.92
N PRO A 113 -1.70 -10.80 -2.96
CA PRO A 113 -3.08 -10.36 -3.20
C PRO A 113 -3.58 -9.30 -2.22
N SER A 114 -3.19 -9.39 -0.94
CA SER A 114 -3.64 -8.49 0.12
C SER A 114 -2.93 -7.13 0.16
N THR A 115 -1.69 -7.05 -0.34
CA THR A 115 -0.81 -5.90 -0.13
C THR A 115 -0.33 -5.26 -1.45
N GLY A 116 -0.43 -5.96 -2.58
CA GLY A 116 0.14 -5.53 -3.84
C GLY A 116 1.61 -5.97 -3.99
N TYR A 117 2.44 -5.13 -4.60
CA TYR A 117 3.88 -5.40 -4.72
C TYR A 117 4.58 -5.09 -3.39
N THR A 118 5.31 -6.06 -2.86
CA THR A 118 6.01 -5.93 -1.58
C THR A 118 7.35 -6.65 -1.61
N ILE A 119 8.14 -6.51 -0.56
CA ILE A 119 9.41 -7.22 -0.38
C ILE A 119 9.30 -8.25 0.73
N MET A 120 10.11 -9.29 0.60
CA MET A 120 10.22 -10.36 1.57
C MET A 120 11.12 -9.93 2.75
N CYS A 121 11.16 -10.75 3.79
CA CYS A 121 12.17 -10.64 4.83
C CYS A 121 13.57 -10.76 4.21
N ALA A 122 14.53 -9.98 4.71
CA ALA A 122 15.92 -10.05 4.24
C ALA A 122 16.60 -11.40 4.58
N MET A 123 16.00 -12.22 5.45
CA MET A 123 16.47 -13.58 5.71
C MET A 123 16.04 -14.52 4.57
N PRO A 124 16.96 -15.16 3.82
CA PRO A 124 16.63 -15.92 2.61
C PRO A 124 15.58 -17.03 2.77
N GLU A 125 15.59 -17.72 3.91
CA GLU A 125 14.66 -18.83 4.20
C GLU A 125 13.29 -18.36 4.70
N CYS A 126 13.09 -17.05 4.86
CA CYS A 126 11.88 -16.50 5.48
C CYS A 126 10.86 -16.04 4.44
N SER A 127 9.64 -16.54 4.56
CA SER A 127 8.53 -16.22 3.65
C SER A 127 7.64 -15.04 4.10
N ASN A 128 7.97 -14.40 5.23
CA ASN A 128 7.27 -13.20 5.69
C ASN A 128 7.64 -11.99 4.83
N PHE A 129 6.75 -11.01 4.77
CA PHE A 129 6.85 -9.86 3.88
C PHE A 129 6.37 -8.58 4.55
N VAL A 130 6.62 -7.44 3.93
CA VAL A 130 6.11 -6.15 4.39
C VAL A 130 4.62 -6.07 4.06
N GLU A 131 3.78 -5.99 5.08
CA GLU A 131 2.32 -6.12 4.89
C GLU A 131 1.63 -4.78 4.62
N ASP A 132 2.30 -3.67 4.92
CA ASP A 132 1.86 -2.32 4.62
C ASP A 132 2.88 -1.59 3.74
N VAL A 133 2.49 -1.28 2.50
CA VAL A 133 3.33 -0.61 1.50
C VAL A 133 3.77 0.80 1.91
N HIS A 134 3.14 1.43 2.92
CA HIS A 134 3.59 2.73 3.43
C HIS A 134 4.99 2.66 4.06
N HIS A 135 5.50 1.48 4.40
CA HIS A 135 6.90 1.32 4.83
C HIS A 135 7.89 1.78 3.75
N PHE A 136 7.54 1.69 2.46
CA PHE A 136 8.39 2.14 1.37
C PHE A 136 8.54 3.67 1.30
N HIS A 137 7.74 4.46 2.03
CA HIS A 137 7.99 5.89 2.19
C HIS A 137 9.33 6.20 2.88
N LEU A 138 9.88 5.24 3.64
CA LEU A 138 11.20 5.36 4.27
C LEU A 138 12.33 5.50 3.23
N LEU A 139 12.11 5.11 1.97
CA LEU A 139 13.05 5.33 0.87
C LEU A 139 13.13 6.79 0.40
N GLY A 140 12.21 7.65 0.88
CA GLY A 140 12.03 9.01 0.38
C GLY A 140 11.02 9.11 -0.75
N ILE A 141 10.50 10.33 -0.96
CA ILE A 141 9.33 10.57 -1.81
C ILE A 141 9.54 10.17 -3.27
N ASP A 142 10.72 10.40 -3.84
CA ASP A 142 10.99 10.13 -5.25
C ASP A 142 11.09 8.63 -5.52
N LYS A 143 11.79 7.89 -4.65
CA LYS A 143 11.89 6.42 -4.73
C LYS A 143 10.54 5.76 -4.47
N TYR A 144 9.77 6.29 -3.51
CA TYR A 144 8.42 5.80 -3.25
C TYR A 144 7.47 6.01 -4.46
N ARG A 145 7.52 7.18 -5.10
CA ARG A 145 6.78 7.44 -6.34
C ARG A 145 7.22 6.51 -7.47
N ASN A 146 8.52 6.26 -7.60
CA ASN A 146 9.04 5.33 -8.61
C ASN A 146 8.56 3.89 -8.35
N TYR A 147 8.57 3.46 -7.09
CA TYR A 147 7.96 2.19 -6.66
C TYR A 147 6.49 2.11 -7.11
N GLN A 148 5.67 3.10 -6.75
CA GLN A 148 4.24 3.13 -7.12
C GLN A 148 4.05 3.04 -8.63
N ARG A 149 4.84 3.80 -9.41
CA ARG A 149 4.78 3.79 -10.87
C ARG A 149 5.10 2.40 -11.45
N ILE A 150 6.24 1.82 -11.10
CA ILE A 150 6.66 0.51 -11.63
C ILE A 150 5.70 -0.59 -11.16
N SER A 151 5.20 -0.52 -9.92
CA SER A 151 4.18 -1.45 -9.41
C SER A 151 2.90 -1.41 -10.22
N THR A 152 2.40 -0.21 -10.55
CA THR A 152 1.22 -0.04 -11.42
C THR A 152 1.50 -0.55 -12.82
N GLU A 153 2.62 -0.16 -13.43
CA GLU A 153 3.01 -0.61 -14.78
C GLU A 153 3.07 -2.14 -14.86
N LYS A 154 3.67 -2.81 -13.86
CA LYS A 154 3.74 -4.28 -13.83
C LYS A 154 2.40 -4.92 -13.54
N PHE A 155 1.56 -4.33 -12.68
CA PHE A 155 0.22 -4.84 -12.43
C PHE A 155 -0.64 -4.79 -13.68
N VAL A 156 -0.64 -3.65 -14.38
CA VAL A 156 -1.41 -3.47 -15.62
C VAL A 156 -0.91 -4.43 -16.70
N ASN A 157 0.41 -4.63 -16.83
CA ASN A 157 0.98 -5.58 -17.79
C ASN A 157 0.53 -7.03 -17.60
N LEU A 158 0.03 -7.39 -16.42
CA LEU A 158 -0.48 -8.73 -16.14
C LEU A 158 -1.98 -8.90 -16.44
N GLN A 159 -2.71 -7.81 -16.72
CA GLN A 159 -4.14 -7.89 -17.02
C GLN A 159 -4.35 -8.21 -18.50
N ASP A 160 -5.20 -9.17 -18.81
CA ASP A 160 -5.47 -9.58 -20.18
C ASP A 160 -6.31 -8.53 -20.92
N GLU A 161 -7.19 -7.83 -20.23
CA GLU A 161 -8.09 -6.80 -20.74
C GLU A 161 -7.46 -5.40 -20.80
N ARG A 162 -6.13 -5.30 -20.65
CA ARG A 162 -5.43 -4.02 -20.65
C ARG A 162 -5.45 -3.35 -22.03
N GLN A 163 -5.66 -2.04 -22.01
CA GLN A 163 -5.57 -1.18 -23.18
C GLN A 163 -4.50 -0.11 -22.95
N TYR A 164 -3.74 0.17 -24.01
CA TYR A 164 -2.77 1.25 -24.05
C TYR A 164 -3.24 2.30 -25.03
N CYS A 165 -3.22 3.56 -24.62
CA CYS A 165 -3.51 4.68 -25.50
C CYS A 165 -2.44 4.74 -26.62
N PRO A 166 -2.82 4.61 -27.89
CA PRO A 166 -1.86 4.54 -29.01
C PRO A 166 -1.23 5.90 -29.35
N TYR A 167 -1.73 6.99 -28.77
CA TYR A 167 -1.27 8.33 -29.09
C TYR A 167 0.13 8.61 -28.49
N PRO A 168 1.11 9.11 -29.27
CA PRO A 168 2.50 9.28 -28.84
C PRO A 168 2.73 10.10 -27.57
N ASN A 169 1.80 11.03 -27.26
CA ASN A 169 1.91 11.94 -26.12
C ASN A 169 1.00 11.55 -24.95
N CYS A 170 0.50 10.31 -24.91
CA CYS A 170 -0.37 9.83 -23.84
C CYS A 170 0.21 8.58 -23.17
N GLY A 171 0.22 7.44 -23.86
CA GLY A 171 0.71 6.17 -23.30
C GLY A 171 -0.07 5.65 -22.09
N ALA A 172 -1.23 6.25 -21.76
CA ALA A 172 -2.07 5.81 -20.64
C ALA A 172 -2.44 4.33 -20.77
N ALA A 173 -2.31 3.61 -19.67
CA ALA A 173 -2.66 2.20 -19.58
C ALA A 173 -3.87 2.05 -18.66
N PHE A 174 -4.93 1.41 -19.14
CA PHE A 174 -6.20 1.29 -18.41
C PHE A 174 -6.93 0.00 -18.77
N MET A 175 -7.84 -0.44 -17.90
CA MET A 175 -8.69 -1.60 -18.13
C MET A 175 -9.99 -1.16 -18.78
N VAL A 176 -10.49 -1.97 -19.72
CA VAL A 176 -11.75 -1.70 -20.40
C VAL A 176 -12.70 -2.87 -20.14
N GLU A 177 -13.90 -2.55 -19.65
CA GLU A 177 -15.03 -3.47 -19.70
C GLU A 177 -15.55 -3.49 -21.14
N MET A 178 -15.28 -4.56 -21.86
CA MET A 178 -15.76 -4.69 -23.24
C MET A 178 -17.26 -4.93 -23.22
N PHE A 179 -18.04 -3.95 -23.67
CA PHE A 179 -19.46 -4.14 -23.96
C PHE A 179 -19.64 -4.77 -25.33
N GLU A 180 -20.55 -5.73 -25.45
CA GLU A 180 -20.86 -6.37 -26.73
C GLU A 180 -21.24 -5.31 -27.77
N ASN A 181 -20.49 -5.29 -28.88
CA ASN A 181 -20.70 -4.48 -30.09
C ASN A 181 -20.07 -3.07 -30.15
N GLU A 182 -19.27 -2.64 -29.18
CA GLU A 182 -18.49 -1.39 -29.28
C GLU A 182 -16.98 -1.63 -29.31
N ASN A 183 -16.39 -1.52 -30.51
CA ASN A 183 -14.93 -1.61 -30.69
C ASN A 183 -14.20 -0.29 -30.46
N THR A 184 -14.92 0.82 -30.21
CA THR A 184 -14.32 2.15 -30.04
C THR A 184 -14.32 2.53 -28.58
N ILE A 185 -13.15 2.93 -28.06
CA ILE A 185 -12.97 3.31 -26.66
C ILE A 185 -12.37 4.70 -26.55
N SER A 186 -12.69 5.42 -25.48
CA SER A 186 -12.07 6.70 -25.14
C SER A 186 -10.97 6.52 -24.11
N CYS A 187 -9.82 7.15 -24.35
CA CYS A 187 -8.76 7.21 -23.34
C CYS A 187 -9.20 8.10 -22.16
N PRO A 188 -9.13 7.64 -20.90
CA PRO A 188 -9.56 8.43 -19.74
C PRO A 188 -8.69 9.67 -19.49
N GLU A 189 -7.43 9.66 -19.93
CA GLU A 189 -6.49 10.77 -19.74
C GLU A 189 -6.63 11.85 -20.81
N CYS A 190 -6.61 11.47 -22.09
CA CYS A 190 -6.60 12.43 -23.20
C CYS A 190 -7.93 12.54 -23.96
N LEU A 191 -8.94 11.76 -23.57
CA LEU A 191 -10.30 11.75 -24.11
C LEU A 191 -10.41 11.47 -25.61
N ARG A 192 -9.33 10.98 -26.23
CA ARG A 192 -9.31 10.63 -27.65
C ARG A 192 -9.80 9.21 -27.87
N LEU A 193 -10.57 9.05 -28.95
CA LEU A 193 -11.13 7.78 -29.38
C LEU A 193 -10.12 6.96 -30.20
N TYR A 194 -10.19 5.65 -30.05
CA TYR A 194 -9.48 4.68 -30.88
C TYR A 194 -10.14 3.30 -30.79
N CYS A 195 -9.80 2.39 -31.70
CA CYS A 195 -10.32 1.03 -31.67
C CYS A 195 -9.59 0.18 -30.61
N CYS A 196 -10.33 -0.48 -29.70
CA CYS A 196 -9.75 -1.33 -28.65
C CYS A 196 -9.10 -2.62 -29.18
N GLN A 197 -9.44 -3.05 -30.40
CA GLN A 197 -8.90 -4.25 -31.03
C GLN A 197 -7.69 -3.95 -31.92
N CYS A 198 -7.85 -3.12 -32.96
CA CYS A 198 -6.76 -2.80 -33.90
C CYS A 198 -5.92 -1.58 -33.51
N ARG A 199 -6.28 -0.87 -32.43
CA ARG A 199 -5.59 0.35 -31.94
C ARG A 199 -5.53 1.49 -32.95
N SER A 200 -6.31 1.43 -34.02
CA SER A 200 -6.42 2.50 -35.02
C SER A 200 -7.13 3.73 -34.45
N THR A 201 -6.59 4.90 -34.73
CA THR A 201 -7.11 6.21 -34.31
C THR A 201 -8.00 6.88 -35.36
N GLU A 202 -8.03 6.35 -36.59
CA GLU A 202 -8.75 6.96 -37.71
C GLU A 202 -9.91 6.10 -38.19
N LYS A 203 -9.61 4.89 -38.68
CA LYS A 203 -10.61 3.92 -39.18
C LYS A 203 -10.36 2.54 -38.59
N CYS A 204 -11.41 1.96 -38.01
CA CYS A 204 -11.39 0.61 -37.47
C CYS A 204 -11.27 -0.41 -38.62
N GLN A 205 -10.32 -1.35 -38.51
CA GLN A 205 -10.04 -2.40 -39.51
C GLN A 205 -10.56 -3.79 -39.08
N CYS A 206 -11.35 -3.88 -38.00
CA CYS A 206 -11.68 -5.16 -37.38
C CYS A 206 -12.74 -5.98 -38.13
N ASN A 207 -13.45 -5.36 -39.08
CA ASN A 207 -14.52 -5.98 -39.88
C ASN A 207 -14.25 -5.84 -41.40
N GLU A 208 -13.01 -5.55 -41.81
CA GLU A 208 -12.56 -5.58 -43.21
C GLU A 208 -11.89 -6.92 -43.55
#